data_AF-A0A7V1E8B1-F1
#
_entry.id   AF-A0A7V1E8B1-F1
#
_cell.length_a   1.000
_cell.length_b   1.000
_cell.length_c   1.000
_cell.angle_alpha   90.00
_cell.angle_beta   90.00
_cell.angle_gamma   90.00
#
_symmetry.space_group_name_H-M   'P 1'
#
loop_
_entity.id
_entity.type
_entity.pdbx_description
1 polymer ?
#
loop_
_entity_poly.entity_id
_entity_poly.type
_entity_poly.pdbx_seq_one_letter_code
_entity_poly.pdbx_strand_id
1 'polypeptide(L)'
;MIILTSIWVTVIVMAVFLGMRLSDAQIKEAKDEANNHKREIKLLRGQNRALSSQVRHLKETSKTLDQIKKKVYQINKRRSSLVKWAALPERGGDWINRIDRYLAATPLSGQGRTFYLSAVDAGIEPRLMPAIAMIESGAGRANANSNNFFGRRAVRGGWASWTTKEAAINNQGQYIAKMWGHATNPYQMRGYATSPVWKGKVATQMAKI
;
A
#
# COMPACT_ATOMS: atom_id res chain seq x y z
N MET A 1 -15.76 -40.19 -23.64
CA MET A 1 -16.11 -41.53 -24.16
C MET A 1 -17.57 -41.48 -24.59
N ILE A 2 -17.85 -41.04 -25.82
CA ILE A 2 -19.21 -41.04 -26.39
C ILE A 2 -19.16 -42.07 -27.52
N ILE A 3 -19.44 -43.32 -27.18
CA ILE A 3 -19.75 -44.37 -28.15
C ILE A 3 -21.28 -44.39 -28.20
N LEU A 4 -21.85 -43.50 -29.01
CA LEU A 4 -23.21 -43.64 -29.51
C LEU A 4 -23.06 -44.03 -30.98
N THR A 5 -22.78 -45.32 -31.20
CA THR A 5 -22.91 -45.90 -32.55
C THR A 5 -24.39 -45.84 -32.89
N SER A 6 -24.80 -44.89 -33.74
CA SER A 6 -26.19 -44.80 -34.18
C SER A 6 -26.57 -46.13 -34.83
N ILE A 7 -27.76 -46.62 -34.49
CA ILE A 7 -28.30 -47.89 -34.99
C ILE A 7 -28.24 -47.93 -36.53
N TRP A 8 -28.41 -46.77 -37.18
CA TRP A 8 -28.30 -46.62 -38.62
C TRP A 8 -26.89 -46.77 -39.19
N VAL A 9 -25.84 -46.34 -38.48
CA VAL A 9 -24.46 -46.60 -38.92
C VAL A 9 -24.22 -48.11 -38.97
N THR A 10 -24.68 -48.84 -37.96
CA THR A 10 -24.56 -50.30 -37.90
C THR A 10 -25.39 -50.99 -39.00
N VAL A 11 -26.62 -50.53 -39.24
CA VAL A 11 -27.51 -51.05 -40.30
C VAL A 11 -26.95 -50.76 -41.70
N ILE A 12 -26.41 -49.56 -41.95
CA ILE A 12 -25.80 -49.20 -43.24
C ILE A 12 -24.54 -50.02 -43.48
N VAL A 13 -23.67 -50.17 -42.48
CA VAL A 13 -22.44 -50.99 -42.58
C VAL A 13 -22.79 -52.46 -42.84
N MET A 14 -23.79 -53.03 -42.15
CA MET A 14 -24.24 -54.40 -42.41
C MET A 14 -24.88 -54.56 -43.79
N ALA A 15 -25.71 -53.61 -44.25
CA ALA A 15 -26.32 -53.67 -45.57
C ALA A 15 -25.27 -53.64 -46.70
N VAL A 16 -24.24 -52.81 -46.55
CA VAL A 16 -23.10 -52.75 -47.48
C VAL A 16 -22.30 -54.05 -47.47
N PHE A 17 -22.02 -54.60 -46.29
CA PHE A 17 -21.23 -55.84 -46.13
C PHE A 17 -21.97 -57.07 -46.66
N LEU A 18 -23.30 -57.09 -46.57
CA LEU A 18 -24.17 -58.18 -47.03
C LEU A 18 -24.71 -57.98 -48.46
N GLY A 19 -24.33 -56.91 -49.16
CA GLY A 19 -24.79 -56.61 -50.53
C GLY A 19 -26.29 -56.29 -50.65
N MET A 20 -26.94 -55.91 -49.55
CA MET A 20 -28.38 -55.63 -49.49
C MET A 20 -28.66 -54.16 -49.87
N ARG A 21 -29.71 -53.92 -50.69
CA ARG A 21 -30.23 -52.57 -50.91
C ARG A 21 -31.10 -52.15 -49.73
N LEU A 22 -30.82 -50.96 -49.19
CA LEU A 22 -31.66 -50.30 -48.18
C LEU A 22 -32.99 -49.88 -48.81
N SER A 23 -34.08 -49.97 -48.04
CA SER A 23 -35.38 -49.48 -48.49
C SER A 23 -35.45 -47.95 -48.47
N ASP A 24 -36.33 -47.36 -49.29
CA ASP A 24 -36.51 -45.90 -49.33
C ASP A 24 -36.91 -45.31 -47.97
N ALA A 25 -37.66 -46.07 -47.17
CA ALA A 25 -38.02 -45.71 -45.79
C ALA A 25 -36.77 -45.62 -44.90
N GLN A 26 -35.89 -46.62 -44.95
CA GLN A 26 -34.62 -46.64 -44.20
C GLN A 26 -33.69 -45.50 -44.62
N ILE A 27 -33.62 -45.19 -45.92
CA ILE A 27 -32.82 -44.09 -46.45
C ILE A 27 -33.37 -42.73 -45.98
N LYS A 28 -34.70 -42.56 -45.94
CA LYS A 28 -35.34 -41.32 -45.48
C LYS A 28 -35.10 -41.10 -43.99
N GLU A 29 -35.29 -42.13 -43.18
CA GLU A 29 -35.09 -42.05 -41.73
C GLU A 29 -33.63 -41.75 -41.35
N ALA A 30 -32.67 -42.40 -42.02
CA ALA A 30 -31.25 -42.09 -41.86
C ALA A 30 -30.89 -40.64 -42.23
N LYS A 31 -31.53 -40.07 -43.27
CA LYS A 31 -31.35 -38.65 -43.64
C LYS A 31 -31.94 -37.70 -42.60
N ASP A 32 -33.12 -38.01 -42.08
CA ASP A 32 -33.78 -37.19 -41.06
C ASP A 32 -32.96 -37.21 -39.75
N GLU A 33 -32.44 -38.37 -39.36
CA GLU A 33 -31.54 -38.52 -38.21
C GLU A 33 -30.22 -37.74 -38.42
N ALA A 34 -29.60 -37.83 -39.60
CA ALA A 34 -28.40 -37.07 -39.93
C ALA A 34 -28.64 -35.55 -39.90
N ASN A 35 -29.80 -35.10 -40.38
CA ASN A 35 -30.19 -33.70 -40.31
C ASN A 35 -30.42 -33.22 -38.87
N ASN A 36 -31.02 -34.08 -38.03
CA ASN A 36 -31.22 -33.78 -36.62
C ASN A 36 -29.87 -33.65 -35.88
N HIS A 37 -28.97 -34.62 -36.06
CA HIS A 37 -27.60 -34.56 -35.53
C HIS A 37 -26.84 -33.32 -36.01
N LYS A 38 -27.02 -32.90 -37.27
CA LYS A 38 -26.40 -31.68 -37.80
C LYS A 38 -26.91 -30.42 -37.07
N ARG A 39 -28.19 -30.36 -36.73
CA ARG A 39 -28.78 -29.26 -35.95
C ARG A 39 -28.25 -29.27 -34.51
N GLU A 40 -28.18 -30.44 -33.89
CA GLU A 40 -27.66 -30.61 -32.53
C GLU A 40 -26.18 -30.23 -32.43
N ILE A 41 -25.34 -30.71 -33.36
CA ILE A 41 -23.92 -30.33 -33.44
C ILE A 41 -23.77 -28.81 -33.60
N LYS A 42 -24.63 -28.17 -34.40
CA LYS A 42 -24.61 -26.71 -34.56
C LYS A 42 -24.97 -25.99 -33.25
N LEU A 43 -25.97 -26.49 -32.51
CA LEU A 43 -26.36 -25.94 -31.22
C LEU A 43 -25.24 -26.11 -30.17
N LEU A 44 -24.70 -27.32 -30.04
CA LEU A 44 -23.59 -27.64 -29.12
C LEU A 44 -22.35 -26.80 -29.42
N ARG A 45 -22.03 -26.56 -30.69
CA ARG A 45 -20.95 -25.65 -31.09
C ARG A 45 -21.23 -24.21 -30.66
N GLY A 46 -22.48 -23.75 -30.77
CA GLY A 46 -22.90 -22.43 -30.28
C GLY A 46 -22.72 -22.30 -28.77
N GLN A 47 -23.22 -23.28 -28.02
CA GLN A 47 -23.10 -23.35 -26.56
C GLN A 47 -21.63 -23.40 -26.11
N ASN A 48 -20.79 -24.21 -26.75
CA ASN A 48 -19.37 -24.28 -26.42
C ASN A 48 -18.63 -22.96 -26.67
N ARG A 49 -18.99 -22.20 -27.71
CA ARG A 49 -18.40 -20.86 -27.94
C ARG A 49 -18.82 -19.87 -26.85
N ALA A 50 -20.09 -19.89 -26.45
CA ALA A 50 -20.60 -19.04 -25.37
C ALA A 50 -19.91 -19.38 -24.04
N LEU A 51 -19.80 -20.66 -23.69
CA LEU A 51 -19.10 -21.13 -22.50
C LEU A 51 -17.62 -20.73 -22.53
N SER A 52 -16.95 -20.87 -23.68
CA SER A 52 -15.55 -20.45 -23.86
C SER A 52 -15.36 -18.93 -23.69
N SER A 53 -16.37 -18.13 -24.03
CA SER A 53 -16.36 -16.68 -23.77
C SER A 53 -16.51 -16.40 -22.27
N GLN A 54 -17.47 -17.04 -21.60
CA GLN A 54 -17.68 -16.89 -20.15
C GLN A 54 -16.42 -17.29 -19.35
N VAL A 55 -15.77 -18.40 -19.70
CA VAL A 55 -14.53 -18.84 -19.05
C VAL A 55 -13.40 -17.80 -19.22
N ARG A 56 -13.28 -17.18 -20.40
CA ARG A 56 -12.32 -16.08 -20.60
C ARG A 56 -12.61 -14.89 -19.71
N HIS A 57 -13.88 -14.47 -19.62
CA HIS A 57 -14.29 -13.37 -18.75
C HIS A 57 -14.00 -13.65 -17.26
N LEU A 58 -14.26 -14.88 -16.81
CA LEU A 58 -13.96 -15.32 -15.44
C LEU A 58 -12.46 -15.30 -15.14
N LYS A 59 -11.61 -15.69 -16.09
CA LYS A 59 -10.15 -15.61 -15.94
C LYS A 59 -9.66 -14.18 -15.78
N GLU A 60 -10.16 -13.24 -16.59
CA GLU A 60 -9.81 -11.82 -16.45
C GLU A 60 -10.30 -11.26 -15.11
N THR A 61 -11.53 -11.55 -14.72
CA THR A 61 -12.09 -11.12 -13.42
C THR A 61 -11.25 -11.62 -12.25
N SER A 62 -10.81 -12.88 -12.29
CA SER A 62 -9.92 -13.47 -11.28
C SER A 62 -8.57 -12.74 -11.20
N LYS A 63 -7.97 -12.42 -12.35
CA LYS A 63 -6.72 -11.67 -12.43
C LYS A 63 -6.87 -10.26 -11.81
N THR A 64 -7.98 -9.58 -12.09
CA THR A 64 -8.31 -8.28 -11.47
C THR A 64 -8.48 -8.42 -9.96
N LEU A 65 -9.15 -9.48 -9.49
CA LEU A 65 -9.34 -9.74 -8.06
C LEU A 65 -7.99 -9.93 -7.34
N ASP A 66 -7.04 -10.65 -7.93
CA ASP A 66 -5.70 -10.82 -7.37
C ASP A 66 -4.93 -9.50 -7.29
N GLN A 67 -5.05 -8.65 -8.30
CA GLN A 67 -4.48 -7.30 -8.27
C GLN A 67 -5.12 -6.46 -7.15
N ILE A 68 -6.44 -6.52 -6.99
CA ILE A 68 -7.17 -5.83 -5.92
C ILE A 68 -6.71 -6.35 -4.55
N LYS A 69 -6.64 -7.67 -4.34
CA LYS A 69 -6.15 -8.26 -3.08
C LYS A 69 -4.74 -7.78 -2.73
N LYS A 70 -3.83 -7.74 -3.71
CA LYS A 70 -2.48 -7.19 -3.52
C LYS A 70 -2.53 -5.70 -3.14
N LYS A 71 -3.33 -4.89 -3.83
CA LYS A 71 -3.51 -3.47 -3.50
C LYS A 71 -4.09 -3.29 -2.10
N VAL A 72 -5.13 -4.04 -1.73
CA VAL A 72 -5.75 -4.02 -0.40
C VAL A 72 -4.75 -4.44 0.67
N TYR A 73 -3.94 -5.46 0.44
CA TYR A 73 -2.86 -5.83 1.36
C TYR A 73 -1.85 -4.70 1.54
N GLN A 74 -1.41 -4.06 0.45
CA GLN A 74 -0.49 -2.92 0.54
C GLN A 74 -1.14 -1.71 1.21
N ILE A 75 -2.42 -1.45 0.95
CA ILE A 75 -3.21 -0.41 1.62
C ILE A 75 -3.36 -0.74 3.09
N ASN A 76 -3.63 -1.98 3.48
CA ASN A 76 -3.76 -2.39 4.89
C ASN A 76 -2.42 -2.41 5.62
N LYS A 77 -1.33 -2.75 4.93
CA LYS A 77 0.03 -2.64 5.46
C LYS A 77 0.40 -1.17 5.69
N ARG A 78 0.15 -0.31 4.69
CA ARG A 78 0.29 1.15 4.80
C ARG A 78 -0.63 1.72 5.87
N ARG A 79 -1.89 1.30 5.95
CA ARG A 79 -2.86 1.70 6.95
C ARG A 79 -2.45 1.21 8.33
N SER A 80 -1.88 0.02 8.49
CA SER A 80 -1.42 -0.48 9.79
C SER A 80 -0.16 0.25 10.25
N SER A 81 0.78 0.54 9.33
CA SER A 81 1.89 1.46 9.65
C SER A 81 1.37 2.85 9.97
N LEU A 82 0.44 3.38 9.18
CA LEU A 82 -0.17 4.69 9.41
C LEU A 82 -1.04 4.71 10.67
N VAL A 83 -1.73 3.64 11.06
CA VAL A 83 -2.62 3.56 12.25
C VAL A 83 -1.81 3.36 13.53
N LYS A 84 -0.61 2.77 13.46
CA LYS A 84 0.37 2.90 14.55
C LYS A 84 0.89 4.34 14.73
N TRP A 85 0.79 5.18 13.70
CA TRP A 85 1.21 6.60 13.71
C TRP A 85 0.04 7.62 13.70
N ALA A 86 -1.20 7.17 13.45
CA ALA A 86 -2.43 7.96 13.35
C ALA A 86 -3.23 7.86 14.64
N ALA A 87 -2.55 8.11 15.76
CA ALA A 87 -3.20 8.73 16.90
C ALA A 87 -3.57 10.16 16.47
N LEU A 88 -4.78 10.26 15.91
CA LEU A 88 -5.45 11.44 15.34
C LEU A 88 -5.28 12.74 16.15
N PRO A 89 -5.46 13.94 15.52
CA PRO A 89 -5.50 15.24 16.20
C PRO A 89 -6.44 15.32 17.41
N GLU A 90 -7.53 14.54 17.44
CA GLU A 90 -8.45 14.46 18.59
C GLU A 90 -7.93 13.62 19.77
N ARG A 91 -6.87 12.83 19.58
CA ARG A 91 -6.06 12.20 20.64
C ARG A 91 -4.66 12.81 20.78
N GLY A 92 -4.25 13.65 19.83
CA GLY A 92 -3.00 14.42 19.84
C GLY A 92 -2.94 15.48 20.94
N GLY A 93 -4.06 15.79 21.59
CA GLY A 93 -4.11 16.68 22.75
C GLY A 93 -3.16 16.24 23.88
N ASP A 94 -3.06 14.94 24.17
CA ASP A 94 -2.09 14.45 25.16
C ASP A 94 -0.65 14.74 24.72
N TRP A 95 -0.31 14.51 23.44
CA TRP A 95 1.03 14.77 22.94
C TRP A 95 1.38 16.25 22.91
N ILE A 96 0.47 17.12 22.46
CA ILE A 96 0.66 18.57 22.49
C ILE A 96 0.93 19.02 23.93
N ASN A 97 0.08 18.60 24.88
CA ASN A 97 0.24 18.94 26.29
C ASN A 97 1.51 18.37 26.92
N ARG A 98 1.93 17.16 26.53
CA ARG A 98 3.19 16.55 27.00
C ARG A 98 4.40 17.31 26.47
N ILE A 99 4.39 17.68 25.19
CA ILE A 99 5.47 18.50 24.60
C ILE A 99 5.47 19.90 25.24
N ASP A 100 4.33 20.55 25.40
CA ASP A 100 4.26 21.87 26.04
C ASP A 100 4.72 21.82 27.50
N ARG A 101 4.32 20.81 28.28
CA ARG A 101 4.83 20.61 29.65
C ARG A 101 6.35 20.41 29.66
N TYR A 102 6.86 19.60 28.75
CA TYR A 102 8.30 19.36 28.62
C TYR A 102 9.08 20.64 28.25
N LEU A 103 8.49 21.52 27.43
CA LEU A 103 9.10 22.77 26.97
C LEU A 103 8.79 23.98 27.88
N ALA A 104 7.95 23.84 28.90
CA ALA A 104 7.36 24.96 29.66
C ALA A 104 8.38 25.97 30.20
N ALA A 105 9.55 25.50 30.65
CA ALA A 105 10.62 26.34 31.21
C ALA A 105 11.69 26.74 30.18
N THR A 106 11.44 26.56 28.88
CA THR A 106 12.41 26.78 27.80
C THR A 106 11.98 27.93 26.88
N PRO A 107 12.91 28.51 26.08
CA PRO A 107 12.53 29.50 25.06
C PRO A 107 11.57 28.98 23.99
N LEU A 108 11.37 27.66 23.87
CA LEU A 108 10.39 27.02 23.00
C LEU A 108 9.05 26.70 23.70
N SER A 109 8.80 27.25 24.90
CA SER A 109 7.51 27.15 25.57
C SER A 109 6.35 27.59 24.66
N GLY A 110 5.24 26.86 24.70
CA GLY A 110 4.04 27.09 23.88
C GLY A 110 4.13 26.59 22.43
N GLN A 111 5.24 25.95 22.02
CA GLN A 111 5.42 25.43 20.67
C GLN A 111 5.00 23.95 20.52
N GLY A 112 4.39 23.34 21.53
CA GLY A 112 4.01 21.92 21.51
C GLY A 112 3.10 21.57 20.33
N ARG A 113 2.13 22.44 20.02
CA ARG A 113 1.26 22.28 18.84
C ARG A 113 2.07 22.32 17.53
N THR A 114 3.00 23.26 17.40
CA THR A 114 3.86 23.40 16.21
C THR A 114 4.73 22.17 16.01
N PHE A 115 5.40 21.69 17.08
CA PHE A 115 6.20 20.47 17.03
C PHE A 115 5.38 19.24 16.65
N TYR A 116 4.21 19.05 17.28
CA TYR A 116 3.34 17.93 17.00
C TYR A 116 2.85 17.94 15.55
N LEU A 117 2.31 19.07 15.07
CA LEU A 117 1.81 19.16 13.69
C LEU A 117 2.92 19.01 12.66
N SER A 118 4.09 19.60 12.90
CA SER A 118 5.26 19.41 12.02
C SER A 118 5.68 17.95 11.94
N ALA A 119 5.69 17.23 13.08
CA ALA A 119 6.05 15.82 13.11
C ALA A 119 5.04 14.95 12.39
N VAL A 120 3.74 15.23 12.59
CA VAL A 120 2.64 14.53 11.91
C VAL A 120 2.70 14.74 10.39
N ASP A 121 2.88 15.99 9.96
CA ASP A 121 3.00 16.36 8.54
C ASP A 121 4.22 15.68 7.88
N ALA A 122 5.35 15.62 8.59
CA ALA A 122 6.56 14.94 8.13
C ALA A 122 6.51 13.41 8.30
N GLY A 123 5.49 12.86 8.97
CA GLY A 123 5.36 11.43 9.26
C GLY A 123 6.49 10.88 10.16
N ILE A 124 6.98 11.66 11.11
CA ILE A 124 8.01 11.29 12.08
C ILE A 124 7.44 11.24 13.51
N GLU A 125 8.19 10.68 14.45
CA GLU A 125 7.77 10.59 15.85
C GLU A 125 7.72 12.00 16.53
N PRO A 126 6.62 12.39 17.21
CA PRO A 126 6.43 13.76 17.72
C PRO A 126 7.39 14.25 18.80
N ARG A 127 7.94 13.36 19.63
CA ARG A 127 8.91 13.67 20.70
C ARG A 127 10.33 13.86 20.16
N LEU A 128 10.63 13.32 18.98
CA LEU A 128 11.97 13.32 18.41
C LEU A 128 12.53 14.75 18.26
N MET A 129 11.77 15.65 17.64
CA MET A 129 12.22 17.03 17.43
C MET A 129 12.41 17.84 18.72
N PRO A 130 11.46 17.90 19.68
CA PRO A 130 11.68 18.61 20.94
C PRO A 130 12.82 17.99 21.77
N ALA A 131 13.03 16.67 21.70
CA ALA A 131 14.19 16.03 22.31
C ALA A 131 15.52 16.45 21.66
N ILE A 132 15.59 16.49 20.33
CA ILE A 132 16.77 17.00 19.60
C ILE A 132 17.03 18.47 19.97
N ALA A 133 16.00 19.32 19.95
CA ALA A 133 16.15 20.73 20.30
C ALA A 133 16.70 20.92 21.72
N MET A 134 16.27 20.07 22.67
CA MET A 134 16.82 20.07 24.03
C MET A 134 18.32 19.75 24.05
N ILE A 135 18.76 18.76 23.29
CA ILE A 135 20.17 18.35 23.24
C ILE A 135 21.05 19.37 22.50
N GLU A 136 20.55 19.96 21.42
CA GLU A 136 21.33 20.84 20.54
C GLU A 136 21.43 22.28 21.07
N SER A 137 20.39 22.78 21.74
CA SER A 137 20.33 24.19 22.14
C SER A 137 19.73 24.43 23.52
N GLY A 138 19.47 23.38 24.31
CA GLY A 138 18.66 23.51 25.53
C GLY A 138 17.23 23.98 25.23
N ALA A 139 16.70 23.56 24.08
CA ALA A 139 15.40 23.97 23.54
C ALA A 139 15.29 25.49 23.40
N GLY A 140 16.29 26.10 22.75
CA GLY A 140 16.28 27.52 22.41
C GLY A 140 17.16 28.42 23.28
N ARG A 141 17.84 27.88 24.31
CA ARG A 141 18.68 28.66 25.26
C ARG A 141 20.01 29.08 24.66
N ALA A 142 20.62 28.23 23.85
CA ALA A 142 21.92 28.47 23.22
C ALA A 142 21.83 28.07 21.74
N ASN A 143 21.32 28.97 20.91
CA ASN A 143 21.09 28.70 19.49
C ASN A 143 22.36 28.93 18.67
N ALA A 144 22.57 28.10 17.65
CA ALA A 144 23.71 28.25 16.74
C ALA A 144 23.59 29.51 15.84
N ASN A 145 22.36 29.97 15.61
CA ASN A 145 22.00 31.20 14.89
C ASN A 145 20.52 31.54 15.20
N SER A 146 19.97 32.61 14.62
CA SER A 146 18.56 32.99 14.75
C SER A 146 17.61 31.83 14.45
N ASN A 147 16.83 31.43 15.48
CA ASN A 147 15.90 30.31 15.48
C ASN A 147 16.50 28.94 15.07
N ASN A 148 17.81 28.74 15.21
CA ASN A 148 18.44 27.46 14.94
C ASN A 148 18.58 26.61 16.21
N PHE A 149 17.50 25.90 16.53
CA PHE A 149 17.40 25.07 17.73
C PHE A 149 18.04 23.69 17.58
N PHE A 150 18.42 23.30 16.35
CA PHE A 150 18.74 21.92 15.98
C PHE A 150 20.19 21.73 15.49
N GLY A 151 21.03 22.78 15.56
CA GLY A 151 22.42 22.71 15.11
C GLY A 151 22.57 22.53 13.58
N ARG A 152 21.60 23.02 12.80
CA ARG A 152 21.59 22.81 11.33
C ARG A 152 22.60 23.73 10.64
N ARG A 153 23.43 23.16 9.75
CA ARG A 153 24.28 23.94 8.84
C ARG A 153 23.47 24.44 7.64
N ALA A 154 23.81 25.62 7.15
CA ALA A 154 23.26 26.15 5.90
C ALA A 154 23.93 25.46 4.69
N VAL A 155 23.23 25.42 3.56
CA VAL A 155 23.71 24.76 2.33
C VAL A 155 25.01 25.37 1.81
N ARG A 156 25.19 26.68 1.98
CA ARG A 156 26.36 27.44 1.50
C ARG A 156 27.43 27.65 2.57
N GLY A 157 27.40 26.88 3.66
CA GLY A 157 28.30 27.05 4.80
C GLY A 157 27.73 27.99 5.87
N GLY A 158 28.30 27.92 7.08
CA GLY A 158 27.76 28.59 8.27
C GLY A 158 26.55 27.89 8.88
N TRP A 159 25.95 28.54 9.88
CA TRP A 159 24.75 28.06 10.59
C TRP A 159 23.48 28.55 9.89
N ALA A 160 22.53 27.64 9.67
CA ALA A 160 21.22 28.00 9.12
C ALA A 160 20.47 28.94 10.08
N SER A 161 19.57 29.76 9.55
CA SER A 161 18.72 30.66 10.33
C SER A 161 17.31 30.70 9.75
N TRP A 162 16.35 31.07 10.60
CA TRP A 162 14.95 31.22 10.22
C TRP A 162 14.35 32.48 10.87
N THR A 163 13.38 33.08 10.20
CA THR A 163 12.68 34.28 10.67
C THR A 163 11.81 33.99 11.90
N THR A 164 11.22 32.80 11.99
CA THR A 164 10.32 32.41 13.08
C THR A 164 10.66 31.04 13.67
N LYS A 165 10.18 30.76 14.88
CA LYS A 165 10.33 29.46 15.55
C LYS A 165 9.62 28.38 14.74
N GLU A 166 8.43 28.69 14.25
CA GLU A 166 7.56 27.81 13.48
C GLU A 166 8.21 27.42 12.16
N ALA A 167 8.84 28.38 11.46
CA ALA A 167 9.56 28.10 10.22
C ALA A 167 10.74 27.15 10.46
N ALA A 168 11.47 27.32 11.56
CA ALA A 168 12.57 26.43 11.93
C ALA A 168 12.08 25.01 12.27
N ILE A 169 11.03 24.90 13.10
CA ILE A 169 10.45 23.61 13.51
C ILE A 169 9.90 22.86 12.29
N ASN A 170 9.10 23.53 11.45
CA ASN A 170 8.53 22.95 10.24
C ASN A 170 9.62 22.50 9.26
N ASN A 171 10.67 23.32 9.06
CA ASN A 171 11.79 22.94 8.22
C ASN A 171 12.55 21.72 8.75
N GLN A 172 12.68 21.61 10.06
CA GLN A 172 13.36 20.47 10.68
C GLN A 172 12.58 19.17 10.46
N GLY A 173 11.25 19.17 10.65
CA GLY A 173 10.42 17.99 10.39
C GLY A 173 10.60 17.51 8.95
N GLN A 174 10.48 18.43 7.99
CA GLN A 174 10.66 18.14 6.57
C GLN A 174 12.07 17.66 6.22
N TYR A 175 13.10 18.20 6.88
CA TYR A 175 14.47 17.74 6.70
C TYR A 175 14.69 16.32 7.22
N ILE A 176 14.17 15.99 8.41
CA ILE A 176 14.28 14.64 8.96
C ILE A 176 13.58 13.64 8.03
N ALA A 177 12.38 13.96 7.56
CA ALA A 177 11.65 13.14 6.60
C ALA A 177 12.42 12.95 5.29
N LYS A 178 12.99 14.03 4.74
CA LYS A 178 13.79 13.98 3.52
C LYS A 178 15.02 13.07 3.65
N MET A 179 15.70 13.10 4.79
CA MET A 179 16.97 12.41 4.97
C MET A 179 16.83 10.97 5.48
N TRP A 180 15.81 10.70 6.30
CA TRP A 180 15.65 9.41 7.00
C TRP A 180 14.23 8.82 6.92
N GLY A 181 13.31 9.44 6.18
CA GLY A 181 11.92 9.01 6.07
C GLY A 181 11.18 9.10 7.40
N HIS A 182 10.41 8.07 7.74
CA HIS A 182 9.59 8.01 8.95
C HIS A 182 10.41 7.69 10.20
N ALA A 183 11.32 8.58 10.58
CA ALA A 183 12.18 8.39 11.73
C ALA A 183 11.35 8.31 13.04
N THR A 184 11.52 7.21 13.76
CA THR A 184 10.79 6.87 14.99
C THR A 184 11.66 7.01 16.25
N ASN A 185 12.98 7.09 16.07
CA ASN A 185 13.97 7.19 17.13
C ASN A 185 15.31 7.72 16.54
N PRO A 186 16.22 8.26 17.37
CA PRO A 186 17.47 8.84 16.89
C PRO A 186 18.45 7.83 16.27
N TYR A 187 18.29 6.53 16.51
CA TYR A 187 19.18 5.51 15.95
C TYR A 187 18.96 5.30 14.44
N GLN A 188 17.78 5.66 13.94
CA GLN A 188 17.46 5.65 12.50
C GLN A 188 18.08 6.85 11.75
N MET A 189 18.44 7.92 12.45
CA MET A 189 19.03 9.14 11.87
C MET A 189 20.55 9.00 11.68
N ARG A 190 20.95 8.02 10.86
CA ARG A 190 22.37 7.75 10.58
C ARG A 190 23.02 8.97 9.91
N GLY A 191 24.11 9.47 10.50
CA GLY A 191 24.84 10.63 10.00
C GLY A 191 24.35 11.99 10.49
N TYR A 192 23.26 12.07 11.25
CA TYR A 192 22.83 13.35 11.86
C TYR A 192 23.87 13.85 12.87
N ALA A 193 24.31 12.97 13.76
CA ALA A 193 25.42 13.18 14.67
C ALA A 193 26.40 12.00 14.56
N THR A 194 27.70 12.29 14.67
CA THR A 194 28.77 11.29 14.61
C THR A 194 28.89 10.48 15.90
N SER A 195 28.46 11.04 17.05
CA SER A 195 28.59 10.40 18.36
C SER A 195 27.43 9.45 18.69
N PRO A 196 27.69 8.17 19.04
CA PRO A 196 26.67 7.27 19.57
C PRO A 196 26.02 7.76 20.86
N VAL A 197 26.77 8.51 21.68
CA VAL A 197 26.29 9.08 22.96
C VAL A 197 25.15 10.07 22.73
N TRP A 198 25.22 10.84 21.64
CA TRP A 198 24.15 11.79 21.28
C TRP A 198 22.80 11.08 21.09
N LYS A 199 22.80 9.92 20.42
CA LYS A 199 21.57 9.15 20.17
C LYS A 199 20.93 8.69 21.47
N GLY A 200 21.75 8.21 22.42
CA GLY A 200 21.30 7.85 23.76
C GLY A 200 20.71 9.04 24.52
N LYS A 201 21.38 10.20 24.48
CA LYS A 201 20.88 11.43 25.11
C LYS A 201 19.53 11.86 24.55
N VAL A 202 19.35 11.83 23.22
CA VAL A 202 18.06 12.15 22.58
C VAL A 202 16.98 11.15 23.01
N ALA A 203 17.27 9.85 23.00
CA ALA A 203 16.32 8.83 23.44
C ALA A 203 15.90 9.04 24.92
N THR A 204 16.84 9.40 25.80
CA THR A 204 16.55 9.75 27.20
C THR A 204 15.63 10.96 27.30
N GLN A 205 15.79 11.98 26.45
CA GLN A 205 14.88 13.13 26.45
C GLN A 205 13.50 12.75 25.90
N MET A 206 13.42 11.92 24.86
CA MET A 206 12.14 11.39 24.36
C MET A 206 11.38 10.62 25.43
N ALA A 207 12.06 9.91 26.34
CA ALA A 207 11.40 9.19 27.43
C ALA A 207 10.77 10.10 28.50
N LYS A 208 11.20 11.37 28.58
CA LYS A 208 10.66 12.36 29.52
C LYS A 208 9.42 13.10 29.00
N ILE A 209 9.14 12.98 27.70
CA ILE A 209 7.98 13.56 27.04
C ILE A 209 6.85 12.55 27.08
#